data_AF-A0A450X4L5-F1
#
_entry.id   AF-A0A450X4L5-F1
#
_cell.length_a   1.000
_cell.length_b   1.000
_cell.length_c   1.000
_cell.angle_alpha   90.00
_cell.angle_beta   90.00
_cell.angle_gamma   90.00
#
_symmetry.space_group_name_H-M   'P 1'
#
loop_
_entity.id
_entity.type
_entity.pdbx_description
1 polymer ?
#
loop_
_entity_poly.entity_id
_entity_poly.type
_entity_poly.pdbx_seq_one_letter_code
_entity_poly.pdbx_strand_id
1 'polypeptide(L)' 'MLRGWFNYFKHAHRTEYKGIDGFVRRRLRAILLRRNKRKGLGISLKAHCQWPNAYFARIGLFTMHEARLSARQSR' A
#
# COMPACT_ATOMS: atom_id res chain seq x y z
N MET A 1 3.84 -12.52 -2.68
CA MET A 1 3.63 -12.60 -1.21
C MET A 1 2.30 -11.96 -0.75
N LEU A 2 2.02 -10.68 -1.02
CA LEU A 2 0.79 -10.02 -0.52
C LEU A 2 -0.54 -10.65 -0.98
N ARG A 3 -0.62 -11.16 -2.21
CA ARG A 3 -1.81 -11.90 -2.71
C ARG A 3 -2.09 -13.19 -1.92
N GLY A 4 -1.04 -13.95 -1.59
CA GLY A 4 -1.16 -15.17 -0.79
C GLY A 4 -1.59 -14.87 0.65
N TRP A 5 -1.02 -13.83 1.24
CA TRP A 5 -1.43 -13.35 2.57
C TRP A 5 -2.90 -12.91 2.56
N PHE A 6 -3.34 -12.14 1.56
CA PHE A 6 -4.74 -11.75 1.44
C PHE A 6 -5.67 -12.97 1.30
N ASN A 7 -5.31 -13.98 0.51
CA ASN A 7 -6.14 -15.18 0.37
C ASN A 7 -6.28 -15.96 1.69
N TYR A 8 -5.21 -16.04 2.49
CA TYR A 8 -5.26 -16.68 3.80
C TYR A 8 -6.09 -15.86 4.80
N PHE A 9 -5.83 -14.55 4.86
CA PHE A 9 -6.47 -13.63 5.79
C PHE A 9 -7.75 -12.98 5.24
N LYS A 10 -8.40 -13.54 4.21
CA LYS A 10 -9.54 -12.90 3.50
C LYS A 10 -10.72 -12.52 4.41
N HIS A 11 -10.86 -13.19 5.54
CA HIS A 11 -11.90 -12.94 6.55
C HIS A 11 -11.49 -11.94 7.65
N ALA A 12 -10.28 -11.36 7.57
CA ALA A 12 -9.83 -10.38 8.54
C ALA A 12 -10.68 -9.09 8.51
N HIS A 13 -10.65 -8.37 9.63
CA HIS A 13 -11.46 -7.17 9.81
C HIS A 13 -11.09 -6.07 8.79
N ARG A 14 -12.10 -5.35 8.30
CA ARG A 14 -11.98 -4.40 7.18
C ARG A 14 -11.00 -3.26 7.40
N THR A 15 -10.80 -2.88 8.66
CA THR A 15 -9.91 -1.79 9.05
C THR A 15 -8.45 -2.17 8.92
N GLU A 16 -8.10 -3.44 9.17
CA GLU A 16 -6.73 -3.94 9.16
C GLU A 16 -6.08 -3.79 7.78
N TYR A 17 -6.84 -4.08 6.71
CA TYR A 17 -6.34 -3.95 5.35
C TYR A 17 -5.85 -2.54 5.03
N LYS A 18 -6.58 -1.51 5.48
CA LYS A 18 -6.18 -0.11 5.27
C LYS A 18 -4.88 0.23 6.03
N GLY A 19 -4.73 -0.29 7.24
CA GLY A 19 -3.53 -0.12 8.07
C GLY A 19 -2.29 -0.76 7.43
N ILE A 20 -2.43 -2.00 6.99
CA ILE A 20 -1.36 -2.76 6.32
C ILE A 20 -0.98 -2.09 4.99
N ASP A 21 -1.95 -1.77 4.14
CA ASP A 21 -1.70 -1.08 2.87
C ASP A 21 -1.00 0.28 3.09
N GLY A 22 -1.37 1.00 4.16
CA GLY A 22 -0.71 2.23 4.59
C GLY A 22 0.74 2.02 5.03
N PHE A 23 1.01 0.96 5.79
CA PHE A 23 2.36 0.57 6.20
C PHE A 23 3.23 0.20 4.98
N VAL A 24 2.71 -0.61 4.05
CA VAL A 24 3.42 -0.98 2.82
C VAL A 24 3.77 0.27 2.00
N ARG A 25 2.82 1.17 1.74
CA ARG A 25 3.08 2.42 1.00
C ARG A 25 4.14 3.29 1.69
N ARG A 26 4.10 3.41 3.02
CA ARG A 26 5.09 4.16 3.80
C ARG A 26 6.49 3.55 3.68
N ARG A 27 6.63 2.23 3.75
CA ARG A 27 7.91 1.53 3.54
C ARG A 27 8.44 1.75 2.12
N LEU A 28 7.56 1.66 1.11
CA LEU A 28 7.93 1.94 -0.28
C LEU A 28 8.41 3.38 -0.46
N ARG A 29 7.74 4.37 0.16
CA ARG A 29 8.22 5.77 0.17
C ARG A 29 9.61 5.90 0.80
N ALA A 30 9.86 5.22 1.91
CA ALA A 30 11.18 5.25 2.55
C ALA A 30 12.28 4.66 1.63
N ILE A 31 11.98 3.58 0.90
CA ILE A 31 12.89 3.00 -0.09
C ILE A 31 13.14 4.00 -1.23
N LEU A 32 12.09 4.63 -1.77
CA LEU A 32 12.21 5.64 -2.83
C LEU A 32 13.02 6.86 -2.38
N LEU A 33 12.82 7.33 -1.14
CA LEU A 33 13.64 8.39 -0.56
C LEU A 33 15.11 8.01 -0.54
N ARG A 34 15.43 6.81 -0.04
CA ARG A 34 16.80 6.30 0.03
C ARG A 34 17.43 6.22 -1.36
N ARG A 35 16.70 5.73 -2.36
CA ARG A 35 17.15 5.67 -3.77
C ARG A 35 17.43 7.06 -4.34
N ASN A 36 16.68 8.08 -3.92
CA ASN A 36 16.89 9.47 -4.32
C ASN A 36 17.96 10.20 -3.47
N LYS A 37 18.83 9.48 -2.76
CA LYS A 37 19.85 10.02 -1.84
C LYS A 37 19.27 10.92 -0.73
N ARG A 38 17.98 10.78 -0.42
CA ARG A 38 17.29 11.51 0.65
C ARG A 38 17.13 10.61 1.88
N LYS A 39 17.30 11.18 3.07
CA LYS A 39 17.05 10.48 4.34
C LYS A 39 15.59 10.72 4.77
N GLY A 40 14.93 9.69 5.29
CA GLY A 40 13.57 9.81 5.83
C GLY A 40 12.81 8.50 5.89
N LEU A 41 11.75 8.48 6.70
CA LEU A 41 10.92 7.29 6.96
C LEU A 41 9.68 7.20 6.06
N GLY A 42 9.54 8.09 5.07
CA GLY A 42 8.38 8.12 4.17
C GLY A 42 7.08 8.63 4.81
N ILE A 43 7.19 9.32 5.95
CA ILE A 43 6.07 9.92 6.73
C ILE A 43 5.90 11.41 6.42
N SER A 44 6.94 12.07 5.92
CA SER A 44 6.92 13.52 5.70
C SER A 44 5.92 13.93 4.62
N LEU A 45 5.30 15.11 4.81
CA LEU A 45 4.36 15.69 3.84
C LEU A 45 4.98 15.78 2.44
N LYS A 46 6.26 16.19 2.36
CA LYS A 46 7.02 16.25 1.10
C LYS A 46 7.06 14.89 0.37
N ALA A 47 7.24 13.78 1.11
CA ALA A 47 7.23 12.44 0.51
C ALA A 47 5.81 12.02 0.06
N HIS A 48 4.77 12.45 0.77
CA HIS A 48 3.38 12.22 0.37
C HIS A 48 2.99 13.01 -0.88
N CYS A 49 3.44 14.26 -1.01
CA CYS A 49 3.23 15.07 -2.21
C CYS A 49 4.01 14.51 -3.41
N GLN A 50 5.24 14.05 -3.19
CA GLN A 50 6.09 13.53 -4.27
C GLN A 50 5.66 12.14 -4.74
N TRP A 51 5.18 11.29 -3.83
CA TRP A 51 4.65 9.96 -4.14
C TRP A 51 3.25 9.77 -3.52
N PRO A 52 2.22 10.33 -4.17
CA PRO A 52 0.84 10.20 -3.70
C PRO A 52 0.38 8.74 -3.80
N ASN A 53 -0.72 8.38 -3.13
CA ASN A 53 -1.25 7.01 -3.21
C ASN A 53 -1.58 6.61 -4.67
N ALA A 54 -2.01 7.56 -5.49
CA ALA A 54 -2.27 7.37 -6.93
C ALA A 54 -1.01 6.95 -7.71
N TYR A 55 0.18 7.40 -7.31
CA TYR A 55 1.43 6.97 -7.93
C TYR A 55 1.62 5.46 -7.78
N PHE A 56 1.37 4.93 -6.58
CA PHE A 56 1.49 3.51 -6.29
C PHE A 56 0.42 2.67 -7.00
N ALA A 57 -0.81 3.18 -7.11
CA ALA A 57 -1.86 2.52 -7.87
C ALA A 57 -1.50 2.40 -9.36
N ARG A 58 -0.97 3.49 -9.96
CA ARG A 58 -0.59 3.53 -11.38
C ARG A 58 0.54 2.56 -11.74
N ILE A 59 1.47 2.32 -10.83
CA ILE A 59 2.55 1.32 -11.03
C ILE A 59 2.10 -0.12 -10.74
N GLY A 60 0.82 -0.34 -10.43
CA GLY A 60 0.26 -1.67 -10.18
C GLY A 60 0.57 -2.21 -8.77
N LEU A 61 0.75 -1.35 -7.77
CA LEU A 61 0.89 -1.82 -6.39
C LEU A 61 -0.39 -2.54 -5.96
N PHE A 62 -0.29 -3.83 -5.66
CA PHE A 62 -1.39 -4.60 -5.10
C PHE A 62 -1.78 -4.05 -3.72
N THR A 63 -3.04 -3.66 -3.56
CA THR A 63 -3.62 -3.29 -2.27
C THR A 63 -4.68 -4.29 -1.83
N MET A 64 -4.66 -4.64 -0.55
CA MET A 64 -5.64 -5.58 0.01
C MET A 64 -7.04 -4.98 0.03
N HIS A 65 -7.13 -3.66 0.16
CA HIS A 65 -8.40 -2.95 0.06
C HIS A 65 -9.08 -3.15 -1.30
N GLU A 66 -8.36 -2.95 -2.40
CA GLU A 66 -8.89 -3.17 -3.76
C GLU A 66 -9.20 -4.64 -4.00
N ALA A 67 -8.35 -5.56 -3.53
CA ALA A 67 -8.60 -7.00 -3.65
C ALA A 67 -9.89 -7.41 -2.94
N ARG A 68 -10.19 -6.85 -1.76
CA ARG A 68 -11.47 -7.06 -1.07
C ARG A 68 -12.64 -6.48 -1.85
N LEU A 69 -12.51 -5.27 -2.40
CA LEU A 69 -13.58 -4.66 -3.19
C LEU A 69 -13.90 -5.52 -4.42
N SER A 70 -12.87 -6.00 -5.12
CA SER A 70 -13.00 -6.91 -6.24
C SER A 70 -13.65 -8.24 -5.82
N ALA A 71 -13.22 -8.84 -4.71
CA ALA A 71 -13.81 -10.08 -4.20
C ALA A 71 -15.28 -9.91 -3.78
N ARG A 72 -15.68 -8.72 -3.31
CA ARG A 72 -17.08 -8.38 -3.00
C ARG A 72 -17.93 -8.14 -4.26
N GLN A 73 -17.32 -7.78 -5.37
CA GLN A 73 -17.98 -7.52 -6.65
C GLN A 73 -18.09 -8.78 -7.52
N SER A 74 -17.60 -9.93 -7.05
CA SER A 74 -17.84 -11.23 -7.68
C SER A 74 -19.35 -11.49 -7.74
N ARG A 75 -19.87 -11.49 -8.96
CA ARG A 75 -21.24 -11.89 -9.30
C ARG A 75 -21.24 -13.36 -9.68
#